data_AF-A0A353FK21-F1
#
_entry.id   AF-A0A353FK21-F1
#
_cell.length_a   1.000
_cell.length_b   1.000
_cell.length_c   1.000
_cell.angle_alpha   90.00
_cell.angle_beta   90.00
_cell.angle_gamma   90.00
#
_symmetry.space_group_name_H-M   'P 1'
#
loop_
_entity.id
_entity.type
_entity.pdbx_description
1 polymer ?
#
loop_
_entity_poly.entity_id
_entity_poly.type
_entity_poly.pdbx_seq_one_letter_code
_entity_poly.pdbx_strand_id
1 'polypeptide(L)'
;MKGTIITVASCAALVVWGIVSPATFNLGFDFTDIFLGWMGAFWVTTLIAACTGICFLLAFPHVSAQKAIISVKDRIKYNLLSIRIYQDDIPTVAKGVSGALGWNVIYLVLNVVPMVFLAGPFMYVWFQLNALYAFDPMQAGDKSVVVAELKEGVDSVSVEVSLPDFASLGKRANLPGRVVFEVNASEEGLGEIKFRSGGEVFGKVLSVGERPRR
;
A
#
# COMPACT_ATOMS: atom_id res chain seq x y z
N MET A 1 10.37 28.44 -11.19
CA MET A 1 11.19 28.14 -10.00
C MET A 1 10.39 28.20 -8.71
N LYS A 2 9.62 29.26 -8.43
CA LYS A 2 8.81 29.38 -7.20
C LYS A 2 7.87 28.18 -6.97
N GLY A 3 7.09 27.77 -7.98
CA GLY A 3 6.18 26.62 -7.87
C GLY A 3 6.88 25.30 -7.54
N THR A 4 8.00 24.99 -8.20
CA THR A 4 8.83 23.82 -7.90
C THR A 4 9.33 23.80 -6.46
N ILE A 5 9.86 24.93 -5.97
CA ILE A 5 10.37 25.03 -4.60
C ILE A 5 9.25 24.81 -3.59
N ILE A 6 8.07 25.40 -3.82
CA ILE A 6 6.91 25.22 -2.94
C ILE A 6 6.47 23.76 -2.92
N THR A 7 6.28 23.13 -4.08
CA THR A 7 5.85 21.72 -4.14
C THR A 7 6.85 20.79 -3.45
N VAL A 8 8.14 20.97 -3.73
CA VAL A 8 9.21 20.17 -3.11
C VAL A 8 9.24 20.38 -1.60
N ALA A 9 9.15 21.63 -1.13
CA ALA A 9 9.14 21.96 0.30
C ALA A 9 7.91 21.37 1.00
N SER A 10 6.73 21.46 0.39
CA SER A 10 5.49 20.88 0.95
C SER A 10 5.56 19.35 1.02
N CYS A 11 6.03 18.67 -0.03
CA CYS A 11 6.19 17.23 -0.02
C CYS A 11 7.22 16.79 1.03
N ALA A 12 8.37 17.47 1.11
CA ALA A 12 9.39 17.19 2.11
C ALA A 12 8.87 17.43 3.54
N ALA A 13 8.15 18.54 3.77
CA ALA A 13 7.55 18.84 5.06
C ALA A 13 6.52 17.78 5.47
N LEU A 14 5.67 17.31 4.56
CA LEU A 14 4.71 16.22 4.82
C LEU A 14 5.42 14.93 5.23
N VAL A 15 6.47 14.54 4.49
CA VAL A 15 7.25 13.33 4.81
C VAL A 15 7.95 13.49 6.16
N VAL A 16 8.64 14.61 6.40
CA VAL A 16 9.33 14.87 7.67
C VAL A 16 8.35 14.90 8.84
N TRP A 17 7.18 15.53 8.69
CA TRP A 17 6.13 15.52 9.70
C TRP A 17 5.68 14.09 10.03
N GLY A 18 5.41 13.28 9.01
CA GLY A 18 5.03 11.89 9.20
C GLY A 18 6.09 11.03 9.92
N ILE A 19 7.38 11.34 9.77
CA ILE A 19 8.48 10.66 10.47
C ILE A 19 8.61 11.15 11.92
N VAL A 20 8.63 12.48 12.11
CA VAL A 20 8.98 13.10 13.39
C VAL A 20 7.83 13.00 14.40
N SER A 21 6.58 13.10 13.94
CA SER A 21 5.41 13.07 14.82
C SER A 21 4.26 12.25 14.23
N PRO A 22 4.38 10.91 14.27
CA PRO A 22 3.33 10.01 13.79
C PRO A 22 1.97 10.27 14.47
N ALA A 23 1.96 10.61 15.76
CA ALA A 23 0.74 10.88 16.51
C ALA A 23 -0.06 12.06 15.93
N THR A 24 0.60 13.15 15.58
CA THR A 24 -0.09 14.31 14.98
C THR A 24 -0.55 14.06 13.56
N PHE A 25 0.17 13.21 12.81
CA PHE A 25 -0.26 12.82 11.47
C PHE A 25 -1.48 11.90 11.55
N ASN A 26 -1.50 10.98 12.52
CA ASN A 26 -2.66 10.14 12.82
C ASN A 26 -3.89 10.98 13.16
N LEU A 27 -3.75 12.01 14.00
CA LEU A 27 -4.88 12.90 14.37
C LEU A 27 -5.60 13.50 13.16
N GLY A 28 -4.89 13.86 12.09
CA GLY A 28 -5.51 14.39 10.87
C GLY A 28 -6.37 13.37 10.14
N PHE A 29 -5.92 12.12 10.07
CA PHE A 29 -6.68 11.03 9.47
C PHE A 29 -7.80 10.55 10.39
N ASP A 30 -7.57 10.51 11.71
CA ASP A 30 -8.59 10.17 12.70
C ASP A 30 -9.74 11.20 12.67
N PHE A 31 -9.44 12.50 12.51
CA PHE A 31 -10.46 13.53 12.30
C PHE A 31 -11.26 13.28 11.00
N THR A 32 -10.58 12.87 9.94
CA THR A 32 -11.22 12.55 8.66
C THR A 32 -12.17 11.35 8.81
N ASP A 33 -11.75 10.31 9.52
CA ASP A 33 -12.59 9.15 9.83
C ASP A 33 -13.79 9.51 10.71
N ILE A 34 -13.61 10.35 11.73
CA ILE A 34 -14.74 10.83 12.56
C ILE A 34 -15.78 11.55 11.71
N PHE A 35 -15.36 12.35 10.73
CA PHE A 35 -16.27 13.15 9.90
C PHE A 35 -16.87 12.39 8.72
N LEU A 36 -16.11 11.50 8.07
CA LEU A 36 -16.53 10.80 6.84
C LEU A 36 -16.77 9.30 7.02
N GLY A 37 -16.35 8.70 8.13
CA GLY A 37 -16.38 7.25 8.37
C GLY A 37 -17.79 6.65 8.30
N TRP A 38 -18.83 7.45 8.53
CA TRP A 38 -20.23 7.06 8.35
C TRP A 38 -20.57 6.65 6.91
N MET A 39 -19.77 7.07 5.91
CA MET A 39 -19.93 6.68 4.51
C MET A 39 -19.40 5.27 4.23
N GLY A 40 -18.68 4.65 5.17
CA GLY A 40 -18.06 3.35 5.01
C GLY A 40 -16.69 3.40 4.32
N ALA A 41 -15.87 2.38 4.59
CA ALA A 41 -14.47 2.30 4.18
C ALA A 41 -14.25 2.50 2.68
N PHE A 42 -15.11 1.92 1.84
CA PHE A 42 -15.01 2.02 0.37
C PHE A 42 -15.08 3.46 -0.11
N TRP A 43 -16.08 4.22 0.34
CA TRP A 43 -16.30 5.59 -0.14
C TRP A 43 -15.25 6.56 0.39
N VAL A 44 -14.88 6.45 1.66
CA VAL A 44 -13.84 7.31 2.26
C VAL A 44 -12.49 7.09 1.59
N THR A 45 -12.08 5.83 1.42
CA THR A 45 -10.83 5.47 0.74
C THR A 45 -10.82 5.98 -0.70
N THR A 46 -11.93 5.82 -1.43
CA THR A 46 -12.04 6.29 -2.82
C THR A 46 -11.92 7.80 -2.93
N LEU A 47 -12.60 8.55 -2.05
CA LEU A 47 -12.58 10.02 -2.06
C LEU A 47 -11.18 10.55 -1.73
N ILE A 48 -10.54 10.03 -0.68
CA ILE A 48 -9.19 10.44 -0.28
C ILE A 48 -8.18 10.08 -1.38
N ALA A 49 -8.30 8.90 -1.99
CA ALA A 49 -7.45 8.50 -3.11
C ALA A 49 -7.64 9.42 -4.33
N ALA A 50 -8.87 9.79 -4.67
CA ALA A 50 -9.17 10.70 -5.77
C ALA A 50 -8.59 12.10 -5.51
N CYS A 51 -8.80 12.66 -4.32
CA CYS A 51 -8.21 13.94 -3.92
C CYS A 51 -6.68 13.89 -3.97
N THR A 52 -6.07 12.83 -3.45
CA THR A 52 -4.62 12.63 -3.50
C THR A 52 -4.10 12.53 -4.93
N GLY A 53 -4.82 11.83 -5.81
CA GLY A 53 -4.52 11.75 -7.24
C GLY A 53 -4.55 13.11 -7.93
N ILE A 54 -5.55 13.95 -7.63
CA ILE A 54 -5.61 15.33 -8.14
C ILE A 54 -4.41 16.14 -7.64
N CYS A 55 -4.10 16.08 -6.35
CA CYS A 55 -2.92 16.75 -5.79
C CYS A 55 -1.63 16.30 -6.48
N PHE A 56 -1.51 15.00 -6.77
CA PHE A 56 -0.36 14.43 -7.48
C PHE A 56 -0.24 14.96 -8.91
N LEU A 57 -1.35 15.03 -9.66
CA LEU A 57 -1.39 15.60 -11.01
C LEU A 57 -1.00 17.08 -11.03
N LEU A 58 -1.42 17.85 -10.03
CA LEU A 58 -1.05 19.27 -9.89
C LEU A 58 0.42 19.44 -9.48
N ALA A 59 0.97 18.53 -8.67
CA ALA A 59 2.36 18.55 -8.25
C ALA A 59 3.33 18.10 -9.36
N PHE A 60 2.93 17.16 -10.22
CA PHE A 60 3.80 16.51 -11.20
C PHE A 60 4.54 17.49 -12.14
N PRO A 61 3.90 18.51 -12.77
CA PRO A 61 4.58 19.45 -13.65
C PRO A 61 5.68 20.27 -12.94
N HIS A 62 5.56 20.43 -11.63
CA HIS A 62 6.50 21.22 -10.82
C HIS A 62 7.78 20.46 -10.51
N VAL A 63 7.72 19.14 -10.40
CA VAL A 63 8.86 18.25 -10.10
C VAL A 63 9.47 17.69 -11.38
N SER A 64 8.69 17.57 -12.46
CA SER A 64 9.14 17.02 -13.74
C SER A 64 10.13 17.94 -14.47
N ALA A 65 11.23 17.35 -14.96
CA ALA A 65 12.25 18.04 -15.75
C ALA A 65 11.82 18.21 -17.23
N GLN A 66 10.71 18.92 -17.46
CA GLN A 66 10.07 19.09 -18.77
C GLN A 66 11.04 19.51 -19.90
N LYS A 67 11.96 20.45 -19.62
CA LYS A 67 12.97 20.91 -20.59
C LYS A 67 13.93 19.77 -21.02
N ALA A 68 14.37 18.95 -20.07
CA ALA A 68 15.24 17.81 -20.34
C ALA A 68 14.47 16.74 -21.13
N ILE A 69 13.21 16.50 -20.79
CA ILE A 69 12.34 15.55 -21.51
C ILE A 69 12.19 15.95 -22.97
N ILE A 70 11.93 17.23 -23.26
CA ILE A 70 11.83 17.74 -24.65
C ILE A 70 13.16 17.51 -25.39
N SER A 71 14.28 17.89 -24.77
CA SER A 71 15.61 17.70 -25.37
C SER A 71 15.91 16.24 -25.71
N VAL A 72 15.61 15.31 -24.79
CA VAL A 72 15.81 13.87 -25.01
C VAL A 72 14.89 13.36 -26.11
N LYS A 73 13.62 13.79 -26.16
CA LYS A 73 12.71 13.42 -27.26
C LYS A 73 13.26 13.84 -28.62
N ASP A 74 13.89 15.00 -28.73
CA ASP A 74 14.47 15.45 -29.99
C ASP A 74 15.73 14.64 -30.37
N ARG A 75 16.53 14.20 -29.38
CA ARG A 75 17.62 13.23 -29.62
C ARG A 75 17.11 11.88 -30.11
N ILE A 76 16.00 11.39 -29.57
CA ILE A 76 15.35 10.15 -30.03
C ILE A 76 14.91 10.32 -31.49
N LYS A 77 14.19 11.41 -31.81
CA LYS A 77 13.75 11.70 -33.19
C LYS A 77 14.91 11.78 -34.17
N TYR A 78 16.02 12.41 -33.78
CA TYR A 78 17.22 12.48 -34.62
C TYR A 78 17.76 11.10 -34.98
N ASN A 79 17.88 10.19 -34.01
CA ASN A 79 18.33 8.82 -34.25
C ASN A 79 17.33 8.02 -35.11
N LEU A 80 16.03 8.22 -34.90
CA LEU A 80 15.00 7.59 -35.75
C LEU A 80 15.05 8.10 -37.19
N LEU A 81 15.34 9.39 -37.38
CA LEU A 81 15.51 9.98 -38.70
C LEU A 81 16.78 9.46 -39.39
N SER A 82 17.88 9.27 -38.65
CA SER A 82 19.11 8.72 -39.23
C SER A 82 18.91 7.29 -39.75
N ILE A 83 18.17 6.45 -39.00
CA ILE A 83 17.79 5.11 -39.45
C ILE A 83 17.01 5.17 -40.76
N ARG A 84 16.08 6.13 -40.88
CA ARG A 84 15.23 6.26 -42.06
C ARG A 84 15.96 6.81 -43.29
N ILE A 85 16.92 7.71 -43.11
CA ILE A 85 17.71 8.30 -44.22
C ILE A 85 18.78 7.32 -44.72
N TYR A 86 19.43 6.59 -43.82
CA TYR A 86 20.57 5.70 -44.12
C TYR A 86 20.22 4.22 -44.04
N GLN A 87 19.00 3.86 -44.47
CA GLN A 87 18.47 2.50 -44.33
C GLN A 87 19.35 1.40 -44.94
N ASP A 88 20.14 1.73 -45.96
CA ASP A 88 21.02 0.79 -46.68
C ASP A 88 22.43 0.70 -46.05
N ASP A 89 22.76 1.55 -45.07
CA ASP A 89 24.06 1.57 -44.38
C ASP A 89 23.95 0.97 -42.97
N ILE A 90 24.18 -0.35 -42.90
CA ILE A 90 24.00 -1.16 -41.68
C ILE A 90 24.74 -0.60 -40.45
N PRO A 91 26.03 -0.19 -40.52
CA PRO A 91 26.70 0.50 -39.41
C PRO A 91 25.95 1.74 -38.90
N THR A 92 25.44 2.58 -39.79
CA THR A 92 24.71 3.81 -39.42
C THR A 92 23.34 3.48 -38.83
N VAL A 93 22.64 2.48 -39.35
CA VAL A 93 21.39 1.98 -38.76
C VAL A 93 21.63 1.44 -37.35
N ALA A 94 22.64 0.60 -37.14
CA ALA A 94 22.97 0.05 -35.82
C ALA A 94 23.31 1.14 -34.79
N LYS A 95 24.04 2.18 -35.22
CA LYS A 95 24.32 3.36 -34.39
C LYS A 95 23.06 4.15 -34.05
N GLY A 96 22.16 4.32 -35.02
CA GLY A 96 20.86 4.97 -34.80
C GLY A 96 19.99 4.19 -33.81
N VAL A 97 19.92 2.86 -33.93
CA VAL A 97 19.13 2.00 -33.03
C VAL A 97 19.68 2.07 -31.60
N SER A 98 20.99 1.86 -31.41
CA SER A 98 21.62 1.96 -30.09
C SER A 98 21.49 3.36 -29.49
N GLY A 99 21.63 4.42 -30.29
CA GLY A 99 21.39 5.79 -29.88
C GLY A 99 19.95 6.02 -29.43
N ALA A 100 18.96 5.60 -30.22
CA ALA A 100 17.55 5.72 -29.88
C ALA A 100 17.20 4.95 -28.60
N LEU A 101 17.74 3.74 -28.41
CA LEU A 101 17.57 2.96 -27.19
C LEU A 101 18.17 3.66 -25.97
N GLY A 102 19.43 4.13 -26.07
CA GLY A 102 20.09 4.84 -24.98
C GLY A 102 19.34 6.10 -24.55
N TRP A 103 18.87 6.90 -25.50
CA TRP A 103 18.06 8.08 -25.18
C TRP A 103 16.66 7.72 -24.65
N ASN A 104 16.07 6.60 -25.05
CA ASN A 104 14.83 6.10 -24.43
C ASN A 104 15.03 5.72 -22.96
N VAL A 105 16.17 5.10 -22.60
CA VAL A 105 16.48 4.84 -21.18
C VAL A 105 16.54 6.14 -20.39
N ILE A 106 17.23 7.16 -20.89
CA ILE A 106 17.30 8.48 -20.24
C ILE A 106 15.90 9.12 -20.14
N TYR A 107 15.08 8.99 -21.18
CA TYR A 107 13.69 9.45 -21.17
C TYR A 107 12.87 8.76 -20.06
N LEU A 108 12.99 7.44 -19.92
CA LEU A 108 12.32 6.70 -18.85
C LEU A 108 12.79 7.16 -17.47
N VAL A 109 14.10 7.30 -17.25
CA VAL A 109 14.65 7.81 -15.98
C VAL A 109 14.08 9.19 -15.64
N LEU A 110 14.04 10.12 -16.61
CA LEU A 110 13.47 11.45 -16.41
C LEU A 110 11.99 11.44 -16.03
N ASN A 111 11.22 10.42 -16.46
CA ASN A 111 9.81 10.25 -16.09
C ASN A 111 9.64 9.54 -14.74
N VAL A 112 10.55 8.64 -14.36
CA VAL A 112 10.51 7.91 -13.09
C VAL A 112 10.91 8.78 -11.91
N VAL A 113 11.87 9.70 -12.07
CA VAL A 113 12.35 10.55 -10.98
C VAL A 113 11.22 11.32 -10.26
N PRO A 114 10.30 12.02 -10.96
CA PRO A 114 9.16 12.68 -10.32
C PRO A 114 8.21 11.70 -9.63
N MET A 115 8.03 10.50 -10.18
CA MET A 115 7.18 9.47 -9.57
C MET A 115 7.75 9.00 -8.22
N VAL A 116 9.05 8.71 -8.17
CA VAL A 116 9.74 8.30 -6.93
C VAL A 116 9.71 9.44 -5.90
N PHE A 117 9.94 10.68 -6.34
CA PHE A 117 9.89 11.83 -5.45
C PHE A 117 8.50 12.02 -4.82
N LEU A 118 7.45 11.95 -5.64
CA LEU A 118 6.08 12.11 -5.16
C LEU A 118 5.52 10.83 -4.49
N ALA A 119 6.18 9.68 -4.64
CA ALA A 119 5.80 8.46 -3.94
C ALA A 119 5.90 8.61 -2.42
N GLY A 120 6.86 9.37 -1.90
CA GLY A 120 7.01 9.61 -0.46
C GLY A 120 5.71 10.08 0.24
N PRO A 121 5.15 11.25 -0.11
CA PRO A 121 3.89 11.70 0.49
C PRO A 121 2.70 10.77 0.15
N PHE A 122 2.67 10.16 -1.03
CA PHE A 122 1.63 9.18 -1.39
C PHE A 122 1.64 7.95 -0.47
N MET A 123 2.82 7.40 -0.17
CA MET A 123 2.98 6.26 0.73
C MET A 123 2.46 6.56 2.12
N TYR A 124 2.62 7.79 2.61
CA TYR A 124 2.04 8.19 3.90
C TYR A 124 0.52 8.14 3.89
N VAL A 125 -0.13 8.70 2.86
CA VAL A 125 -1.59 8.61 2.73
C VAL A 125 -2.02 7.14 2.64
N TRP A 126 -1.32 6.34 1.84
CA TRP A 126 -1.62 4.93 1.69
C TRP A 126 -1.50 4.15 3.00
N PHE A 127 -0.41 4.32 3.75
CA PHE A 127 -0.24 3.65 5.05
C PHE A 127 -1.32 4.06 6.05
N GLN A 128 -1.79 5.30 6.03
CA GLN A 128 -2.86 5.73 6.91
C GLN A 128 -4.21 5.13 6.53
N LEU A 129 -4.55 5.12 5.24
CA LEU A 129 -5.76 4.45 4.77
C LEU A 129 -5.70 2.95 5.06
N ASN A 130 -4.53 2.33 4.90
CA ASN A 130 -4.34 0.92 5.25
C ASN A 130 -4.52 0.68 6.76
N ALA A 131 -3.94 1.52 7.61
CA ALA A 131 -4.08 1.39 9.06
C ALA A 131 -5.52 1.57 9.54
N LEU A 132 -6.33 2.38 8.85
CA LEU A 132 -7.72 2.66 9.22
C LEU A 132 -8.74 1.71 8.58
N TYR A 133 -8.50 1.26 7.36
CA TYR A 133 -9.54 0.61 6.55
C TYR A 133 -9.11 -0.72 5.91
N ALA A 134 -7.90 -1.25 6.20
CA ALA A 134 -7.47 -2.52 5.59
C ALA A 134 -8.11 -3.77 6.21
N PHE A 135 -8.63 -3.65 7.43
CA PHE A 135 -9.23 -4.78 8.14
C PHE A 135 -10.73 -4.60 8.23
N ASP A 136 -11.46 -5.65 7.91
CA ASP A 136 -12.90 -5.75 8.10
C ASP A 136 -13.15 -6.59 9.36
N PRO A 137 -13.45 -5.96 10.52
CA PRO A 137 -13.68 -6.68 11.77
C PRO A 137 -14.98 -7.49 11.68
N MET A 138 -15.06 -8.58 12.44
CA MET A 138 -16.32 -9.33 12.53
C MET A 138 -17.39 -8.49 13.22
N GLN A 139 -18.65 -8.63 12.84
CA GLN A 139 -19.76 -8.03 13.58
C GLN A 139 -20.22 -8.97 14.71
N ALA A 140 -20.83 -8.42 15.76
CA ALA A 140 -21.44 -9.24 16.79
C ALA A 140 -22.56 -10.11 16.16
N GLY A 141 -22.50 -11.42 16.39
CA GLY A 141 -23.36 -12.42 15.76
C GLY A 141 -22.76 -13.11 14.54
N ASP A 142 -21.65 -12.60 13.99
CA ASP A 142 -20.99 -13.22 12.85
C ASP A 142 -20.29 -14.52 13.22
N LYS A 143 -20.16 -15.38 12.19
CA LYS A 143 -19.46 -16.65 12.27
C LYS A 143 -18.40 -16.71 11.19
N SER A 144 -17.15 -16.94 11.59
CA SER A 144 -16.03 -17.02 10.66
C SER A 144 -15.21 -18.28 10.91
N VAL A 145 -14.70 -18.88 9.83
CA VAL A 145 -13.86 -20.08 9.92
C VAL A 145 -12.40 -19.66 9.90
N VAL A 146 -11.68 -20.00 10.97
CA VAL A 146 -10.25 -19.78 11.10
C VAL A 146 -9.51 -21.07 10.76
N VAL A 147 -8.50 -20.95 9.89
CA VAL A 147 -7.58 -22.03 9.54
C VAL A 147 -6.22 -21.69 10.11
N ALA A 148 -5.76 -22.48 11.07
CA ALA A 148 -4.42 -22.40 11.62
C ALA A 148 -3.53 -23.45 10.93
N GLU A 149 -2.58 -22.99 10.12
CA GLU A 149 -1.58 -23.85 9.49
C GLU A 149 -0.48 -24.20 10.51
N LEU A 150 -0.14 -25.49 10.58
CA LEU A 150 0.84 -26.01 11.52
C LEU A 150 2.14 -26.32 10.80
N LYS A 151 3.25 -26.13 11.52
CA LYS A 151 4.56 -26.57 11.06
C LYS A 151 4.62 -28.10 11.01
N GLU A 152 5.46 -28.63 10.11
CA GLU A 152 5.72 -30.07 10.04
C GLU A 152 6.14 -30.64 11.40
N GLY A 153 5.57 -31.79 11.76
CA GLY A 153 5.84 -32.48 13.03
C GLY A 153 4.97 -32.04 14.22
N VAL A 154 4.14 -31.00 14.08
CA VAL A 154 3.17 -30.60 15.13
C VAL A 154 1.87 -31.38 14.97
N ASP A 155 1.46 -32.09 16.01
CA ASP A 155 0.18 -32.80 16.04
C ASP A 155 -1.00 -31.83 16.24
N SER A 156 -1.99 -31.87 15.36
CA SER A 156 -3.14 -30.96 15.37
C SER A 156 -4.09 -31.19 16.55
N VAL A 157 -4.07 -32.38 17.15
CA VAL A 157 -4.85 -32.68 18.36
C VAL A 157 -4.25 -32.01 19.59
N SER A 158 -2.93 -31.87 19.65
CA SER A 158 -2.21 -31.28 20.78
C SER A 158 -2.34 -29.75 20.90
N VAL A 159 -2.91 -29.09 19.89
CA VAL A 159 -3.05 -27.63 19.85
C VAL A 159 -4.26 -27.19 20.68
N GLU A 160 -4.03 -26.45 21.75
CA GLU A 160 -5.07 -25.81 22.55
C GLU A 160 -5.37 -24.42 21.97
N VAL A 161 -6.65 -24.10 21.76
CA VAL A 161 -7.12 -22.81 21.22
C VAL A 161 -7.94 -22.12 22.30
N SER A 162 -7.49 -20.95 22.75
CA SER A 162 -8.22 -20.09 23.68
C SER A 162 -8.69 -18.85 22.93
N LEU A 163 -9.98 -18.54 23.08
CA LEU A 163 -10.61 -17.33 22.56
C LEU A 163 -10.80 -16.31 23.69
N PRO A 164 -10.92 -15.01 23.38
CA PRO A 164 -11.28 -13.99 24.35
C PRO A 164 -12.77 -14.08 24.72
N ASP A 165 -13.16 -13.49 25.86
CA ASP A 165 -14.50 -13.64 26.46
C ASP A 165 -15.67 -13.25 25.54
N PHE A 166 -15.43 -12.33 24.60
CA PHE A 166 -16.42 -11.84 23.64
C PHE A 166 -16.60 -12.75 22.40
N ALA A 167 -15.86 -13.87 22.33
CA ALA A 167 -15.92 -14.84 21.23
C ALA A 167 -16.00 -16.28 21.74
N SER A 168 -16.76 -17.13 21.07
CA SER A 168 -16.92 -18.54 21.45
C SER A 168 -16.44 -19.49 20.37
N LEU A 169 -15.89 -20.63 20.81
CA LEU A 169 -15.45 -21.70 19.92
C LEU A 169 -16.66 -22.47 19.39
N GLY A 170 -16.83 -22.46 18.08
CA GLY A 170 -17.83 -23.27 17.38
C GLY A 170 -17.30 -24.67 17.05
N LYS A 171 -17.61 -25.15 15.84
CA LYS A 171 -17.14 -26.46 15.38
C LYS A 171 -15.63 -26.44 15.19
N ARG A 172 -14.96 -27.53 15.57
CA ARG A 172 -13.52 -27.74 15.37
C ARG A 172 -13.26 -29.03 14.61
N ALA A 173 -12.35 -28.98 13.64
CA ALA A 173 -11.84 -30.11 12.90
C ALA A 173 -10.31 -30.09 12.91
N ASN A 174 -9.70 -31.20 13.35
CA ASN A 174 -8.26 -31.40 13.33
C ASN A 174 -7.91 -32.17 12.05
N LEU A 175 -7.10 -31.56 11.18
CA LEU A 175 -6.63 -32.16 9.94
C LEU A 175 -5.11 -32.33 10.01
N PRO A 176 -4.51 -33.18 9.16
CA PRO A 176 -3.06 -33.24 9.03
C PRO A 176 -2.52 -31.85 8.63
N GLY A 177 -1.59 -31.31 9.42
CA GLY A 177 -0.93 -30.02 9.17
C GLY A 177 -1.79 -28.76 9.38
N ARG A 178 -3.06 -28.87 9.81
CA ARG A 178 -3.90 -27.69 10.07
C ARG A 178 -5.01 -27.95 11.08
N VAL A 179 -5.38 -26.92 11.83
CA VAL A 179 -6.57 -26.91 12.71
C VAL A 179 -7.57 -25.92 12.13
N VAL A 180 -8.80 -26.39 11.90
CA VAL A 180 -9.88 -25.56 11.38
C VAL A 180 -10.94 -25.43 12.45
N PHE A 181 -11.33 -24.22 12.79
CA PHE A 181 -12.37 -23.98 13.77
C PHE A 181 -13.22 -22.76 13.43
N GLU A 182 -14.47 -22.81 13.85
CA GLU A 182 -15.42 -21.72 13.74
C GLU A 182 -15.29 -20.80 14.96
N VAL A 183 -15.21 -19.51 14.72
CA VAL A 183 -15.26 -18.45 15.73
C VAL A 183 -16.61 -17.77 15.61
N ASN A 184 -17.39 -17.79 16.69
CA ASN A 184 -18.64 -17.04 16.78
C ASN A 184 -18.40 -15.77 17.59
N ALA A 185 -18.56 -14.62 16.94
CA ALA A 185 -18.48 -13.32 17.59
C ALA A 185 -19.76 -13.10 18.40
N SER A 186 -19.64 -12.87 19.72
CA SER A 186 -20.80 -12.68 20.60
C SER A 186 -21.00 -11.23 20.98
N GLU A 187 -19.93 -10.55 21.38
CA GLU A 187 -19.95 -9.14 21.78
C GLU A 187 -18.83 -8.35 21.09
N GLU A 188 -18.94 -7.02 21.08
CA GLU A 188 -17.85 -6.16 20.60
C GLU A 188 -16.65 -6.23 21.54
N GLY A 189 -15.46 -6.34 20.95
CA GLY A 189 -14.25 -6.48 21.73
C GLY A 189 -12.99 -6.59 20.89
N LEU A 190 -11.86 -6.26 21.52
CA LEU A 190 -10.52 -6.45 20.97
C LEU A 190 -9.76 -7.40 21.89
N GLY A 191 -9.19 -8.45 21.32
CA GLY A 191 -8.51 -9.49 22.07
C GLY A 191 -7.67 -10.38 21.16
N GLU A 192 -7.15 -11.48 21.70
CA GLU A 192 -6.29 -12.40 20.96
C GLU A 192 -6.82 -13.83 21.01
N ILE A 193 -6.80 -14.49 19.85
CA ILE A 193 -6.86 -15.94 19.74
C ILE A 193 -5.48 -16.49 20.11
N LYS A 194 -5.42 -17.26 21.19
CA LYS A 194 -4.17 -17.85 21.67
C LYS A 194 -4.11 -19.32 21.29
N PHE A 195 -3.02 -19.72 20.66
CA PHE A 195 -2.71 -21.08 20.29
C PHE A 195 -1.58 -21.58 21.19
N ARG A 196 -1.78 -22.69 21.89
CA ARG A 196 -0.75 -23.32 22.71
C ARG A 196 -0.42 -24.70 22.17
N SER A 197 0.87 -24.96 21.94
CA SER A 197 1.38 -26.27 21.54
C SER A 197 2.81 -26.44 22.05
N GLY A 198 3.13 -27.57 22.67
CA GLY A 198 4.50 -27.89 23.12
C GLY A 198 5.13 -26.89 24.11
N GLY A 199 4.33 -26.06 24.79
CA GLY A 199 4.80 -25.00 25.70
C GLY A 199 4.97 -23.62 25.06
N GLU A 200 4.86 -23.51 23.73
CA GLU A 200 4.83 -22.24 23.02
C GLU A 200 3.42 -21.67 22.95
N VAL A 201 3.28 -20.35 23.03
CA VAL A 201 2.01 -19.63 22.91
C VAL A 201 2.12 -18.62 21.77
N PHE A 202 1.24 -18.73 20.78
CA PHE A 202 1.10 -17.80 19.67
C PHE A 202 -0.22 -17.06 19.77
N GLY A 203 -0.20 -15.73 19.67
CA GLY A 203 -1.39 -14.88 19.67
C GLY A 203 -1.70 -14.33 18.29
N LYS A 204 -2.98 -14.31 17.90
CA LYS A 204 -3.47 -13.55 16.75
C LYS A 204 -4.63 -12.66 17.17
N VAL A 205 -4.55 -11.38 16.83
CA VAL A 205 -5.59 -10.40 17.20
C VAL A 205 -6.91 -10.75 16.53
N LEU A 206 -7.99 -10.70 17.31
CA LEU A 206 -9.38 -10.79 16.89
C LEU A 206 -10.07 -9.49 17.30
N SER A 207 -10.72 -8.85 16.32
CA SER A 207 -11.52 -7.64 16.51
C SER A 207 -12.97 -7.93 16.13
N VAL A 208 -13.89 -7.59 17.03
CA VAL A 208 -15.34 -7.66 16.81
C VAL A 208 -15.94 -6.28 17.06
N GLY A 209 -16.69 -5.74 16.10
CA GLY A 209 -17.40 -4.45 16.22
C GLY A 209 -17.23 -3.56 14.98
N GLU A 210 -17.88 -2.40 14.99
CA GLU A 210 -18.01 -1.53 13.79
C GLU A 210 -16.71 -0.82 13.35
N ARG A 211 -15.67 -0.77 14.20
CA ARG A 211 -14.44 -0.02 13.90
C ARG A 211 -13.21 -0.92 13.96
N PRO A 212 -12.52 -1.16 12.84
CA PRO A 212 -11.15 -1.66 12.88
C PRO A 212 -10.29 -0.60 13.56
N ARG A 213 -10.03 -0.75 14.86
CA ARG A 213 -9.06 0.08 15.54
C ARG A 213 -7.68 -0.53 15.31
N ARG A 214 -6.72 0.34 14.99
CA ARG A 214 -5.29 0.03 14.78
C ARG A 214 -4.75 -0.95 15.81
#